data_AF-A0A852SUD1-F1
#
_entry.id   AF-A0A852SUD1-F1
#
_cell.length_a   1.000
_cell.length_b   1.000
_cell.length_c   1.000
_cell.angle_alpha   90.00
_cell.angle_beta   90.00
_cell.angle_gamma   90.00
#
_symmetry.space_group_name_H-M   'P 1'
#
loop_
_entity.id
_entity.type
_entity.pdbx_description
1 polymer ?
#
loop_
_entity_poly.entity_id
_entity_poly.type
_entity_poly.pdbx_seq_one_letter_code
_entity_poly.pdbx_strand_id
1 'polypeptide(L)'
;MTDPKNFVVTESTEFHDEEADLEAHDYRGPDGERLTEDATERYTAQRRGAGRPSLGDSGGTSPSVAFRLTAELRAEAEEVARREGRRVSAIARQALEEYIANHRAS
;
A
#
# COMPACT_ATOMS: atom_id res chain seq x y z
N MET A 1 -7.59 20.89 3.10
CA MET A 1 -7.35 19.59 2.44
C MET A 1 -5.86 19.45 2.30
N THR A 2 -5.28 18.50 3.03
CA THR A 2 -3.83 18.40 3.20
C THR A 2 -3.20 17.68 2.02
N ASP A 3 -2.09 18.20 1.48
CA ASP A 3 -1.35 17.56 0.39
C ASP A 3 -0.65 16.28 0.89
N PRO A 4 -1.02 15.09 0.38
CA PRO A 4 -0.41 13.83 0.80
C PRO A 4 1.09 13.74 0.48
N LYS A 5 1.63 14.60 -0.40
CA LYS A 5 3.08 14.67 -0.68
C LYS A 5 3.91 15.11 0.53
N ASN A 6 3.29 15.76 1.51
CA ASN A 6 3.98 16.20 2.72
C ASN A 6 4.17 15.07 3.76
N PHE A 7 3.65 13.87 3.50
CA PHE A 7 3.66 12.73 4.43
C PHE A 7 4.27 11.48 3.78
N VAL A 8 5.19 11.67 2.83
CA VAL A 8 5.92 10.58 2.20
C VAL A 8 6.94 10.03 3.19
N VAL A 9 6.78 8.76 3.54
CA VAL A 9 7.79 8.00 4.28
C VAL A 9 9.03 7.86 3.39
N THR A 10 10.15 8.37 3.88
CA THR A 10 11.47 8.31 3.24
C THR A 10 12.40 7.36 3.99
N GLU A 11 13.56 7.06 3.41
CA GLU A 11 14.61 6.28 4.07
C GLU A 11 15.13 6.93 5.36
N SER A 12 14.96 8.24 5.51
CA SER A 12 15.34 9.00 6.70
C SER A 12 14.21 9.13 7.72
N THR A 13 13.05 8.50 7.49
CA THR A 13 11.94 8.55 8.44
C THR A 13 12.26 7.66 9.62
N GLU A 14 12.36 8.25 10.81
CA GLU A 14 12.60 7.52 12.04
C GLU A 14 11.32 6.76 12.43
N PHE A 15 11.47 5.47 12.67
CA PHE A 15 10.43 4.62 13.21
C PHE A 15 10.80 4.26 14.64
N HIS A 16 9.87 4.48 15.55
CA HIS A 16 10.02 4.04 16.92
C HIS A 16 9.28 2.71 17.08
N ASP A 17 9.91 1.74 17.75
CA ASP A 17 9.31 0.43 18.04
C ASP A 17 8.26 0.49 19.16
N GLU A 18 8.09 1.65 19.79
CA GLU A 18 7.09 1.90 20.82
C GLU A 18 5.73 2.23 20.21
N GLU A 19 4.67 1.70 20.81
CA GLU A 19 3.31 2.06 20.43
C GLU A 19 3.09 3.55 20.70
N ALA A 20 2.55 4.25 19.71
CA ALA A 20 2.21 5.66 19.85
C ALA A 20 1.04 5.82 20.82
N ASP A 21 1.33 6.21 22.05
CA ASP A 21 0.32 6.58 23.04
C ASP A 21 -0.22 7.99 22.72
N LEU A 22 -1.38 8.03 22.06
CA LEU A 22 -2.04 9.25 21.63
C LEU A 22 -2.68 10.03 22.79
N GLU A 23 -2.84 9.42 23.96
CA GLU A 23 -3.32 10.08 25.17
C GLU A 23 -2.15 10.81 25.87
N ALA A 24 -0.99 10.15 26.00
CA ALA A 24 0.16 10.66 26.72
C ALA A 24 0.95 11.76 25.97
N HIS A 25 0.93 11.75 24.64
CA HIS A 25 1.69 12.69 23.82
C HIS A 25 0.78 13.56 22.93
N ASP A 26 1.24 14.77 22.60
CA ASP A 26 0.49 15.70 21.73
C ASP A 26 0.87 15.50 20.25
N TYR A 27 0.39 14.41 19.67
CA TYR A 27 0.50 14.19 18.23
C TYR A 27 -0.54 15.01 17.47
N ARG A 28 -0.11 15.67 16.40
CA ARG A 28 -0.98 16.51 15.58
C ARG A 28 -1.08 16.00 14.16
N GLY A 29 -2.31 16.02 13.68
CA GLY A 29 -2.66 15.70 12.33
C GLY A 29 -2.19 16.77 11.34
N PRO A 30 -2.33 16.49 10.05
CA PRO A 30 -1.93 17.40 8.97
C PRO A 30 -2.69 18.73 8.93
N ASP A 31 -3.86 18.75 9.54
CA ASP A 31 -4.76 19.89 9.73
C ASP A 31 -4.45 20.68 11.01
N GLY A 32 -3.46 20.23 11.79
CA GLY A 32 -3.11 20.79 13.10
C GLY A 32 -4.00 20.31 14.24
N GLU A 33 -5.01 19.47 13.95
CA GLU A 33 -5.89 18.91 14.97
C GLU A 33 -5.14 17.85 15.80
N ARG A 34 -5.51 17.71 17.07
CA ARG A 34 -4.89 16.71 17.94
C ARG A 34 -5.40 15.33 17.57
N LEU A 35 -4.47 14.39 17.36
CA LEU A 35 -4.79 12.98 17.17
C LEU A 35 -5.10 12.36 18.53
N THR A 36 -6.29 11.77 18.65
CA THR A 36 -6.71 11.00 19.83
C THR A 36 -7.10 9.59 19.40
N GLU A 37 -7.07 8.63 20.33
CA GLU A 37 -7.51 7.26 20.06
C GLU A 37 -8.96 7.23 19.56
N ASP A 38 -9.84 7.94 20.27
CA ASP A 38 -11.27 8.04 19.98
C ASP A 38 -11.56 8.70 18.61
N ALA A 39 -10.85 9.75 18.23
CA ALA A 39 -10.97 10.36 16.90
C ALA A 39 -10.47 9.42 15.79
N THR A 40 -9.35 8.73 16.04
CA THR A 40 -8.74 7.78 15.11
C THR A 40 -9.64 6.55 14.91
N GLU A 41 -10.25 6.04 15.98
CA GLU A 41 -11.19 4.93 15.91
C GLU A 41 -12.44 5.30 15.12
N ARG A 42 -13.02 6.49 15.33
CA ARG A 42 -14.17 6.95 14.54
C ARG A 42 -13.82 7.13 13.06
N TYR A 43 -12.66 7.71 12.76
CA TYR A 43 -12.19 7.91 11.40
C TYR A 43 -12.01 6.58 10.66
N THR A 44 -11.40 5.59 11.33
CA THR A 44 -11.18 4.26 10.75
C THR A 44 -12.49 3.50 10.62
N ALA A 45 -13.39 3.57 11.61
CA ALA A 45 -14.71 2.94 11.57
C ALA A 45 -15.55 3.39 10.35
N GLN A 46 -15.53 4.68 10.01
CA GLN A 46 -16.18 5.21 8.81
C GLN A 46 -15.60 4.63 7.51
N ARG A 47 -14.32 4.22 7.52
CA ARG A 47 -13.63 3.64 6.37
C ARG A 47 -13.64 2.11 6.33
N ARG A 48 -14.11 1.41 7.37
CA ARG A 48 -14.16 -0.06 7.44
C ARG A 48 -14.99 -0.71 6.31
N GLY A 49 -15.82 0.05 5.60
CA GLY A 49 -16.59 -0.41 4.42
C GLY A 49 -16.00 -0.07 3.04
N ALA A 50 -14.94 0.73 2.95
CA ALA A 50 -14.46 1.28 1.67
C ALA A 50 -13.55 0.35 0.86
N GLY A 51 -13.20 -0.83 1.39
CA GLY A 51 -12.27 -1.77 0.76
C GLY A 51 -10.90 -1.15 0.47
N ARG A 52 -10.00 -1.93 -0.12
CA ARG A 52 -8.74 -1.39 -0.65
C ARG A 52 -9.07 -0.58 -1.93
N PRO A 53 -8.54 0.65 -2.11
CA PRO A 53 -8.80 1.45 -3.29
C PRO A 53 -8.50 0.68 -4.59
N SER A 54 -9.35 0.87 -5.62
CA SER A 54 -9.12 0.31 -6.95
C SER A 54 -7.88 0.93 -7.60
N LEU A 55 -7.11 0.15 -8.37
CA LEU A 55 -5.91 0.62 -9.07
C LEU A 55 -6.21 1.40 -10.38
N GLY A 56 -7.47 1.80 -10.62
CA GLY A 56 -7.88 2.54 -11.83
C GLY A 56 -8.41 3.94 -11.50
N ASP A 57 -8.14 4.89 -12.39
CA ASP A 57 -8.54 6.32 -12.29
C ASP A 57 -10.08 6.56 -12.27
N SER A 58 -10.88 5.53 -12.57
CA SER A 58 -12.33 5.64 -12.75
C SER A 58 -13.17 4.95 -11.66
N GLY A 59 -12.59 4.60 -10.52
CA GLY A 59 -13.36 4.09 -9.37
C GLY A 59 -14.12 2.78 -9.65
N GLY A 60 -13.50 1.87 -10.42
CA GLY A 60 -14.07 0.57 -10.78
C GLY A 60 -13.10 -0.61 -10.56
N THR A 61 -13.61 -1.84 -10.67
CA THR A 61 -12.80 -3.07 -10.55
C THR A 61 -11.67 -3.09 -11.57
N SER A 62 -10.43 -3.27 -11.11
CA SER A 62 -9.27 -3.37 -11.99
C SER A 62 -9.40 -4.57 -12.96
N PRO A 63 -9.06 -4.42 -14.24
CA PRO A 63 -8.99 -5.55 -15.17
C PRO A 63 -8.10 -6.66 -14.61
N SER A 64 -8.52 -7.91 -14.81
CA SER A 64 -7.77 -9.09 -14.35
C SER A 64 -7.45 -10.00 -15.52
N VAL A 65 -6.26 -10.60 -15.47
CA VAL A 65 -5.78 -11.60 -16.43
C VAL A 65 -5.29 -12.81 -15.65
N ALA A 66 -5.58 -14.00 -16.18
CA ALA A 66 -5.16 -15.27 -15.59
C ALA A 66 -4.08 -15.92 -16.47
N PHE A 67 -2.94 -16.26 -15.87
CA PHE A 67 -1.85 -16.95 -16.54
C PHE A 67 -1.80 -18.41 -16.11
N ARG A 68 -1.49 -19.29 -17.07
CA ARG A 68 -1.08 -20.66 -16.75
C ARG A 68 0.42 -20.66 -16.53
N LEU A 69 0.84 -21.20 -15.38
CA LEU A 69 2.24 -21.31 -14.98
C LEU A 69 2.53 -22.78 -14.70
N THR A 70 3.80 -23.16 -14.82
CA THR A 70 4.26 -24.44 -14.27
C THR A 70 4.19 -24.38 -12.74
N ALA A 71 4.16 -25.56 -12.10
CA ALA A 71 4.09 -25.63 -10.64
C ALA A 71 5.35 -25.03 -9.98
N GLU A 72 6.49 -25.25 -10.61
CA GLU A 72 7.81 -24.78 -10.18
C GLU A 72 7.86 -23.25 -10.19
N LEU A 73 7.45 -22.62 -11.30
CA LEU A 73 7.46 -21.16 -11.44
C LEU A 73 6.50 -20.50 -10.44
N ARG A 74 5.35 -21.13 -10.17
CA ARG A 74 4.41 -20.65 -9.16
C ARG A 74 5.04 -20.68 -7.76
N ALA A 75 5.74 -21.76 -7.41
CA ALA A 75 6.39 -21.91 -6.11
C ALA A 75 7.53 -20.89 -5.94
N GLU A 76 8.35 -20.67 -6.97
CA GLU A 76 9.40 -19.64 -6.94
C GLU A 76 8.82 -18.24 -6.75
N ALA A 77 7.73 -17.91 -7.45
CA ALA A 77 7.07 -16.62 -7.28
C ALA A 77 6.50 -16.42 -5.86
N GLU A 78 5.98 -17.47 -5.23
CA GLU A 78 5.51 -17.44 -3.84
C GLU A 78 6.66 -17.22 -2.85
N GLU A 79 7.82 -17.85 -3.10
CA GLU A 79 9.01 -17.68 -2.27
C GLU A 79 9.54 -16.24 -2.31
N VAL A 80 9.68 -15.69 -3.53
CA VAL A 80 10.12 -14.30 -3.72
C VAL A 80 9.14 -13.34 -3.07
N ALA A 81 7.83 -13.55 -3.27
CA ALA A 81 6.78 -12.75 -2.65
C ALA A 81 6.89 -12.75 -1.11
N ARG A 82 7.09 -13.92 -0.52
CA ARG A 82 7.24 -14.08 0.94
C ARG A 82 8.49 -13.37 1.45
N ARG A 83 9.63 -13.53 0.77
CA ARG A 83 10.89 -12.87 1.13
C ARG A 83 10.79 -11.35 1.09
N GLU A 84 10.06 -10.80 0.10
CA GLU A 84 9.88 -9.36 -0.08
C GLU A 84 8.70 -8.79 0.73
N GLY A 85 7.92 -9.61 1.43
CA GLY A 85 6.70 -9.15 2.12
C GLY A 85 5.60 -8.67 1.17
N ARG A 86 5.59 -9.17 -0.08
CA ARG A 86 4.68 -8.74 -1.15
C ARG A 86 3.72 -9.86 -1.52
N ARG A 87 2.69 -9.53 -2.30
CA ARG A 87 1.80 -10.53 -2.92
C ARG A 87 2.34 -10.93 -4.29
N VAL A 88 2.13 -12.18 -4.70
CA VAL A 88 2.48 -12.68 -6.05
C VAL A 88 1.91 -11.78 -7.15
N SER A 89 0.70 -11.26 -6.97
CA SER A 89 0.07 -10.34 -7.95
C SER A 89 0.78 -8.98 -8.06
N ALA A 90 1.52 -8.55 -7.04
CA ALA A 90 2.33 -7.34 -7.12
C ALA A 90 3.60 -7.57 -7.95
N ILE A 91 4.26 -8.72 -7.75
CA ILE A 91 5.43 -9.13 -8.55
C ILE A 91 5.01 -9.32 -10.01
N ALA A 92 3.91 -10.04 -10.26
CA ALA A 92 3.42 -10.30 -11.61
C ALA A 92 3.09 -9.00 -12.36
N ARG A 93 2.49 -8.02 -11.67
CA ARG A 93 2.22 -6.70 -12.24
C ARG A 93 3.52 -5.98 -12.60
N GLN A 94 4.46 -5.90 -11.67
CA GLN A 94 5.74 -5.23 -11.90
C GLN A 94 6.49 -5.86 -13.08
N ALA A 95 6.59 -7.18 -13.13
CA ALA A 95 7.25 -7.89 -14.23
C ALA A 95 6.60 -7.60 -15.59
N LEU A 96 5.26 -7.52 -15.64
CA LEU A 96 4.54 -7.16 -16.86
C LEU A 96 4.76 -5.69 -17.26
N GLU A 97 4.78 -4.77 -16.30
CA GLU A 97 5.07 -3.35 -16.53
C GLU A 97 6.49 -3.15 -17.09
N GLU A 98 7.49 -3.79 -16.48
CA GLU A 98 8.88 -3.76 -16.94
C GLU A 98 9.03 -4.37 -18.33
N TYR A 99 8.41 -5.52 -18.58
CA TYR A 99 8.43 -6.16 -19.90
C TYR A 99 7.86 -5.22 -20.97
N ILE A 100 6.69 -4.62 -20.73
CA ILE A 100 6.07 -3.70 -21.67
C ILE A 100 6.91 -2.44 -21.87
N ALA A 101 7.48 -1.88 -20.80
CA ALA A 101 8.33 -0.69 -20.88
C ALA A 101 9.56 -0.95 -21.77
N ASN A 102 10.22 -2.09 -21.59
CA ASN A 102 11.38 -2.48 -22.40
C ASN A 102 11.03 -2.65 -23.89
N HIS A 103 9.81 -3.11 -24.20
CA HIS A 103 9.35 -3.31 -25.59
C HIS A 103 8.71 -2.07 -26.22
N ARG A 104 8.40 -1.02 -25.44
CA ARG A 104 7.98 0.29 -25.98
C ARG A 104 9.16 1.18 -26.35
N ALA A 105 10.33 0.92 -25.76
CA ALA A 105 11.56 1.67 -25.99
C ALA A 105 12.40 1.12 -27.16
N SER A 106 11.97 0.02 -27.79
CA SER A 106 12.55 -0.56 -29.02
C SER A 106 11.67 -0.24 -30.23
#